data_AF-A0A9W7YNS6-F1
#
_entry.id   AF-A0A9W7YNS6-F1
#
_cell.length_a   1.000
_cell.length_b   1.000
_cell.length_c   1.000
_cell.angle_alpha   90.00
_cell.angle_beta   90.00
_cell.angle_gamma   90.00
#
_symmetry.space_group_name_H-M   'P 1'
#
loop_
_entity.id
_entity.type
_entity.pdbx_description
1 polymer ?
#
loop_
_entity_poly.entity_id
_entity_poly.type
_entity_poly.pdbx_seq_one_letter_code
_entity_poly.pdbx_strand_id
1 'polypeptide(L)'
;MEGALDRLAAAFIHPRFAPECIDREVNAVDSEYQGLQKDGEMYLQQLKKVLTSSQHPYSRFFAGNIQTLKEAAHQLNLNLHEQVANLYQKYYSADIMNLVVVGNYPMDQLIE
;
A
#
# COMPACT_ATOMS: atom_id res chain seq x y z
N MET A 1 -22.47 -9.24 -7.58
CA MET A 1 -21.01 -9.45 -7.62
C MET A 1 -20.37 -8.66 -8.75
N GLU A 2 -20.94 -8.74 -9.96
CA GLU A 2 -20.46 -8.13 -11.21
C GLU A 2 -19.90 -6.70 -11.08
N GLY A 3 -20.65 -5.74 -10.52
CA GLY A 3 -20.15 -4.37 -10.39
C GLY A 3 -19.08 -4.14 -9.30
N ALA A 4 -19.03 -4.96 -8.25
CA ALA A 4 -18.03 -4.79 -7.20
C ALA A 4 -16.66 -5.32 -7.67
N LEU A 5 -16.66 -6.45 -8.36
CA LEU A 5 -15.47 -7.06 -8.92
C LEU A 5 -14.87 -6.19 -10.03
N ASP A 6 -15.69 -5.61 -10.91
CA ASP A 6 -15.24 -4.69 -11.96
C ASP A 6 -14.52 -3.44 -11.39
N ARG A 7 -15.12 -2.81 -10.38
CA ARG A 7 -14.50 -1.66 -9.68
C ARG A 7 -13.21 -2.03 -8.95
N LEU A 8 -13.15 -3.23 -8.38
CA LEU A 8 -11.95 -3.75 -7.74
C LEU A 8 -10.85 -3.98 -8.79
N ALA A 9 -11.17 -4.64 -9.90
CA ALA A 9 -10.23 -4.92 -10.99
C ALA A 9 -9.64 -3.63 -11.59
N ALA A 10 -10.48 -2.60 -11.78
CA ALA A 10 -10.05 -1.29 -12.26
C ALA A 10 -8.92 -0.66 -11.41
N ALA A 11 -8.89 -0.92 -10.10
CA ALA A 11 -7.83 -0.42 -9.21
C ALA A 11 -6.46 -1.06 -9.48
N PHE A 12 -6.42 -2.28 -10.05
CA PHE A 12 -5.20 -2.98 -10.43
C PHE A 12 -4.81 -2.77 -11.88
N ILE A 13 -5.78 -2.48 -12.77
CA ILE A 13 -5.56 -2.33 -14.21
C ILE A 13 -5.17 -0.88 -14.58
N HIS A 14 -5.87 0.10 -14.03
CA HIS A 14 -5.66 1.51 -14.37
C HIS A 14 -5.91 2.44 -13.15
N PRO A 15 -5.12 2.30 -12.07
CA PRO A 15 -5.23 3.19 -10.93
C PRO A 15 -4.95 4.64 -11.35
N ARG A 16 -5.86 5.54 -10.96
CA ARG A 16 -5.79 6.95 -11.35
C ARG A 16 -4.72 7.75 -10.59
N PHE A 17 -4.36 7.31 -9.38
CA PHE A 17 -3.48 8.02 -8.45
C PHE A 17 -3.72 9.54 -8.40
N ALA A 18 -4.98 9.97 -8.30
CA ALA A 18 -5.37 11.38 -8.39
C ALA A 18 -4.44 12.29 -7.55
N PRO A 19 -3.66 13.21 -8.16
CA PRO A 19 -2.69 14.05 -7.44
C PRO A 19 -3.31 14.83 -6.28
N GLU A 20 -4.55 15.28 -6.46
CA GLU A 20 -5.34 15.99 -5.45
C GLU A 20 -5.65 15.14 -4.20
N CYS A 21 -5.57 13.81 -4.30
CA CYS A 21 -5.80 12.91 -3.17
C CYS A 21 -4.54 12.63 -2.37
N ILE A 22 -3.34 12.86 -2.91
CA ILE A 22 -2.07 12.44 -2.28
C ILE A 22 -1.94 12.99 -0.86
N ASP A 23 -2.15 14.29 -0.66
CA ASP A 23 -2.03 14.90 0.67
C ASP A 23 -3.06 14.34 1.67
N ARG A 24 -4.29 14.08 1.20
CA ARG A 24 -5.35 13.50 2.03
C ARG A 24 -5.00 12.08 2.45
N GLU A 25 -4.49 11.26 1.52
CA GLU A 25 -4.09 9.88 1.80
C GLU A 25 -2.86 9.82 2.72
N VAL A 26 -1.88 10.72 2.57
CA VAL A 26 -0.74 10.79 3.50
C VAL A 26 -1.19 11.07 4.93
N ASN A 27 -2.17 11.96 5.12
CA ASN A 27 -2.73 12.23 6.45
C ASN A 27 -3.50 11.03 7.02
N ALA A 28 -4.17 10.25 6.16
CA ALA A 28 -4.83 9.01 6.57
C ALA A 28 -3.80 7.96 7.05
N VAL A 29 -2.72 7.76 6.29
CA VAL A 29 -1.61 6.87 6.68
C VAL A 29 -0.96 7.31 7.99
N ASP A 30 -0.75 8.61 8.18
CA ASP A 30 -0.23 9.12 9.46
C ASP A 30 -1.17 8.81 10.63
N SER A 31 -2.47 9.00 10.42
CA SER A 31 -3.50 8.70 11.43
C SER A 31 -3.53 7.21 11.79
N GLU A 32 -3.39 6.32 10.81
CA GLU A 32 -3.23 4.88 11.03
C GLU A 32 -1.98 4.57 11.84
N TYR A 33 -0.85 5.20 11.52
CA TYR A 33 0.39 5.04 12.27
C TYR A 33 0.24 5.47 13.74
N GLN A 34 -0.45 6.59 14.03
CA GLN A 34 -0.76 6.99 15.41
C GLN A 34 -1.60 5.94 16.15
N GLY A 35 -2.48 5.23 15.45
CA GLY A 35 -3.23 4.10 15.98
C GLY A 35 -2.33 2.91 16.32
N LEU A 36 -1.45 2.52 15.38
CA LEU A 36 -0.52 1.39 15.54
C LEU A 36 0.47 1.59 16.69
N GLN A 37 0.83 2.83 17.03
CA GLN A 37 1.71 3.11 18.18
C GLN A 37 1.13 2.65 19.53
N LYS A 38 -0.19 2.54 19.63
CA LYS A 38 -0.88 2.08 20.85
C LYS A 38 -1.02 0.56 20.91
N ASP A 39 -0.71 -0.13 19.81
CA ASP A 39 -0.73 -1.58 19.73
C ASP A 39 0.61 -2.15 20.21
N GLY A 40 0.57 -2.92 21.31
CA GLY A 40 1.75 -3.52 21.91
C GLY A 40 2.44 -4.55 21.01
N GLU A 41 1.70 -5.24 20.14
CA GLU A 41 2.29 -6.19 19.19
C GLU A 41 3.04 -5.43 18.10
N MET A 42 2.46 -4.36 17.56
CA MET A 42 3.11 -3.51 16.56
C MET A 42 4.35 -2.83 17.11
N TYR A 43 4.31 -2.38 18.37
CA TYR A 43 5.49 -1.85 19.07
C TYR A 43 6.61 -2.91 19.15
N LEU A 44 6.29 -4.14 19.54
CA LEU A 44 7.27 -5.22 19.62
C LEU A 44 7.83 -5.59 18.23
N GLN A 45 7.00 -5.59 17.19
CA GLN A 45 7.45 -5.81 15.81
C GLN A 45 8.42 -4.72 15.35
N GLN A 46 8.11 -3.45 15.63
CA GLN A 46 9.01 -2.34 15.29
C GLN A 46 10.33 -2.42 16.06
N LEU A 47 10.31 -2.83 17.34
CA LEU A 47 11.53 -3.06 18.12
C LEU A 47 12.43 -4.12 17.48
N LYS A 48 11.85 -5.26 17.06
CA LYS A 48 12.60 -6.32 16.35
C LYS A 48 13.25 -5.79 15.05
N LYS A 49 12.56 -4.92 14.32
CA LYS A 49 13.08 -4.29 13.10
C LYS A 49 14.27 -3.39 13.39
N VAL A 50 14.19 -2.55 14.43
CA VAL A 50 15.29 -1.66 14.86
C VAL A 50 16.51 -2.45 15.37
N LEU A 51 16.29 -3.61 16.00
CA LEU A 51 17.36 -4.51 16.44
C LEU A 51 17.98 -5.35 15.31
N THR A 52 17.39 -5.33 14.11
CA THR A 52 17.94 -6.03 12.94
C THR A 52 18.97 -5.15 12.25
N SER A 53 19.96 -5.76 11.59
CA SER A 53 20.93 -5.05 10.76
C SER A 53 20.25 -4.06 9.80
N SER A 54 20.73 -2.81 9.79
CA SER A 54 20.23 -1.74 8.92
C SER A 54 20.42 -2.02 7.42
N GLN A 55 21.31 -2.96 7.07
CA GLN A 55 21.49 -3.40 5.69
C GLN A 55 20.40 -4.37 5.22
N HIS A 56 19.70 -5.02 6.17
CA HIS A 56 18.68 -6.00 5.84
C HIS A 56 17.32 -5.31 5.61
N PRO A 57 16.58 -5.61 4.52
CA PRO A 57 15.31 -4.95 4.21
C PRO A 57 14.25 -5.02 5.31
N TYR A 58 14.30 -6.06 6.16
CA TYR A 58 13.41 -6.21 7.31
C TYR A 58 13.48 -5.02 8.29
N SER A 59 14.63 -4.36 8.43
CA SER A 59 14.82 -3.21 9.31
C SER A 59 14.00 -1.98 8.93
N ARG A 60 13.46 -1.94 7.70
CA ARG A 60 12.66 -0.82 7.22
C ARG A 60 11.40 -0.62 8.04
N PHE A 61 11.12 0.63 8.34
CA PHE A 61 9.83 1.08 8.86
C PHE A 61 8.75 0.84 7.80
N PHE A 62 7.69 0.13 8.17
CA PHE A 62 6.72 -0.42 7.21
C PHE A 62 5.42 0.39 7.12
N ALA A 63 5.05 1.10 8.19
CA ALA A 63 3.75 1.78 8.21
C ALA A 63 3.75 3.04 7.33
N GLY A 64 4.85 3.78 7.32
CA GLY A 64 4.87 5.12 6.74
C GLY A 64 4.17 6.14 7.65
N ASN A 65 4.47 7.42 7.44
CA ASN A 65 3.86 8.56 8.12
C ASN A 65 4.16 9.86 7.34
N ILE A 66 3.71 11.02 7.84
CA ILE A 66 3.99 12.32 7.21
C ILE A 66 5.49 12.56 7.03
N GLN A 67 6.32 12.18 7.99
CA GLN A 67 7.77 12.38 7.93
C GLN A 67 8.39 11.59 6.77
N THR A 68 8.01 10.32 6.61
CA THR A 68 8.61 9.46 5.57
C THR A 68 8.03 9.67 4.18
N LEU A 69 6.74 10.03 4.07
CA LEU A 69 6.06 10.14 2.78
C LEU A 69 6.07 11.56 2.23
N LYS A 70 5.96 12.58 3.08
CA LYS A 70 5.88 13.98 2.65
C LYS A 70 7.17 14.76 2.91
N GLU A 71 7.63 14.79 4.16
CA GLU A 71 8.82 15.59 4.52
C GLU A 71 10.08 15.04 3.84
N ALA A 72 10.30 13.73 3.91
CA ALA A 72 11.45 13.09 3.25
C ALA A 72 11.39 13.21 1.73
N ALA A 73 10.21 13.06 1.11
CA ALA A 73 10.05 13.26 -0.32
C ALA A 73 10.42 14.69 -0.74
N HIS A 74 9.95 15.69 0.03
CA HIS A 74 10.32 17.09 -0.19
C HIS A 74 11.83 17.33 -0.02
N GLN A 75 12.45 16.80 1.04
CA GLN A 75 13.90 16.92 1.28
C GLN A 75 14.75 16.28 0.16
N LEU A 76 14.28 15.16 -0.39
CA LEU A 76 14.94 14.44 -1.48
C LEU A 76 14.58 14.97 -2.87
N ASN A 77 13.75 16.02 -2.95
CA ASN A 77 13.21 16.57 -4.20
C ASN A 77 12.52 15.51 -5.08
N LEU A 78 11.76 14.61 -4.44
CA LEU A 78 11.01 13.54 -5.08
C LEU A 78 9.54 13.94 -5.23
N ASN A 79 8.99 13.67 -6.41
CA ASN A 79 7.55 13.75 -6.64
C ASN A 79 6.88 12.47 -6.13
N LEU A 80 6.18 12.54 -4.99
CA LEU A 80 5.54 11.38 -4.38
C LEU A 80 4.53 10.69 -5.32
N HIS A 81 3.77 11.45 -6.11
CA HIS A 81 2.83 10.89 -7.08
C HIS A 81 3.56 10.03 -8.13
N GLU A 82 4.67 10.51 -8.66
CA GLU A 82 5.49 9.73 -9.61
C GLU A 82 6.10 8.50 -8.93
N GLN A 83 6.53 8.59 -7.67
CA GLN A 83 7.04 7.43 -6.94
C GLN A 83 5.98 6.34 -6.78
N VAL A 84 4.73 6.71 -6.46
CA VAL A 84 3.62 5.75 -6.39
C VAL A 84 3.35 5.11 -7.75
N ALA A 85 3.30 5.91 -8.83
CA ALA A 85 3.12 5.39 -10.18
C ALA A 85 4.26 4.44 -10.60
N ASN A 86 5.52 4.77 -10.26
CA ASN A 86 6.68 3.95 -10.55
C ASN A 86 6.65 2.62 -9.77
N LEU A 87 6.21 2.63 -8.50
CA LEU A 87 6.03 1.41 -7.71
C LEU A 87 4.96 0.51 -8.30
N TYR A 88 3.84 1.09 -8.74
CA TYR A 88 2.79 0.36 -9.44
C TYR A 88 3.33 -0.31 -10.71
N GLN A 89 3.97 0.45 -11.60
CA GLN A 89 4.54 -0.11 -12.84
C GLN A 89 5.60 -1.19 -12.59
N LYS A 90 6.37 -1.07 -11.50
CA LYS A 90 7.45 -2.01 -11.19
C LYS A 90 6.97 -3.31 -10.56
N TYR A 91 5.95 -3.26 -9.72
CA TYR A 91 5.59 -4.40 -8.87
C TYR A 91 4.16 -4.93 -9.07
N TYR A 92 3.24 -4.18 -9.68
CA TYR A 92 1.89 -4.70 -9.95
C TYR A 92 1.88 -5.48 -11.26
N SER A 93 2.33 -6.73 -11.20
CA SER A 93 2.38 -7.66 -12.34
C SER A 93 1.51 -8.89 -12.12
N ALA A 94 0.85 -9.36 -13.18
CA ALA A 94 -0.14 -10.44 -13.10
C ALA A 94 0.47 -11.78 -12.68
N ASP A 95 1.75 -12.04 -13.00
CA ASP A 95 2.47 -13.28 -12.66
C ASP A 95 2.73 -13.45 -11.16
N ILE A 96 2.63 -12.39 -10.36
CA ILE A 96 2.80 -12.42 -8.90
C ILE A 96 1.48 -12.18 -8.13
N MET A 97 0.34 -12.10 -8.83
CA MET A 97 -0.96 -11.87 -8.22
C MET A 97 -1.76 -13.18 -8.10
N ASN A 98 -2.55 -13.27 -7.03
CA ASN A 98 -3.52 -14.36 -6.83
C ASN A 98 -4.89 -13.73 -6.53
N LEU A 99 -5.96 -14.27 -7.13
CA LEU A 99 -7.33 -13.81 -6.94
C LEU A 99 -8.17 -14.93 -6.32
N VAL A 100 -8.99 -14.59 -5.33
CA VAL A 100 -10.02 -15.46 -4.77
C VAL A 100 -11.37 -14.76 -4.93
N VAL A 101 -12.31 -15.43 -5.58
CA VAL A 101 -13.69 -14.95 -5.76
C VAL A 101 -14.62 -15.88 -5.00
N VAL A 102 -15.47 -15.31 -4.14
CA VAL A 102 -16.50 -16.04 -3.40
C VAL A 102 -17.85 -15.47 -3.76
N GLY A 103 -18.71 -16.30 -4.34
CA GLY A 103 -20.05 -15.94 -4.75
C GLY A 103 -20.99 -17.13 -4.69
N ASN A 104 -22.29 -16.86 -4.73
CA ASN A 104 -23.34 -17.89 -4.77
C ASN A 104 -23.67 -18.34 -6.21
N TYR A 105 -22.72 -18.20 -7.14
CA TYR A 105 -22.88 -18.54 -8.55
C TYR A 105 -22.27 -19.92 -8.83
N PRO A 106 -22.75 -20.63 -9.87
CA PRO A 106 -22.10 -21.84 -10.36
C PRO A 106 -20.64 -21.57 -10.73
N MET A 107 -19.79 -22.60 -10.63
CA MET A 107 -18.35 -22.46 -10.88
C MET A 107 -18.05 -21.90 -12.27
N ASP A 108 -18.76 -22.36 -13.30
CA ASP A 108 -18.56 -21.91 -14.69
C ASP A 108 -18.76 -20.38 -14.83
N GLN A 109 -19.71 -19.82 -14.10
CA GLN A 109 -19.99 -18.38 -14.09
C GLN A 109 -18.98 -17.57 -13.26
N LEU A 110 -18.25 -18.20 -12.34
CA LEU A 110 -17.18 -17.54 -11.58
C LEU A 110 -15.84 -17.54 -12.33
N ILE A 111 -15.70 -18.40 -13.33
CA ILE A 111 -14.50 -18.53 -14.17
C ILE A 111 -14.58 -17.62 -15.40
N GLU A 112 -15.78 -17.39 -15.95
CA GLU A 112 -16.05 -16.41 -17.01
C GLU A 112 -15.87 -14.96 -16.54
#